data_AF-A0A8W8ND59-F1
#
_entry.id   AF-A0A8W8ND59-F1
#
_cell.length_a   1.000
_cell.length_b   1.000
_cell.length_c   1.000
_cell.angle_alpha   90.00
_cell.angle_beta   90.00
_cell.angle_gamma   90.00
#
_symmetry.space_group_name_H-M   'P 1'
#
loop_
_entity.id
_entity.type
_entity.pdbx_description
1 polymer ?
#
loop_
_entity_poly.entity_id
_entity_poly.type
_entity_poly.pdbx_seq_one_letter_code
_entity_poly.pdbx_strand_id
1 'polypeptide(L)'
;KCADLSIGYHNYECEGFVWEDFQVSHWFRTIQTMESMGFVGMLATVVLIGLYMFRTPIQGKKSVKRLIITLCVLCGTLIIVSCIVFASLKQTLRARHMPGSTAELSWSFALSLLGGIGSIATSFLVCFG
;
A
#
# COMPACT_ATOMS: atom_id res chain seq x y z
N LYS A 1 2.37 -11.73 17.36
CA LYS A 1 1.61 -13.00 17.36
C LYS A 1 0.62 -12.89 16.21
N CYS A 2 0.91 -13.52 15.07
CA CYS A 2 -0.09 -13.66 14.00
C CYS A 2 -1.13 -14.68 14.47
N ALA A 3 -2.40 -14.46 14.12
CA ALA A 3 -3.45 -15.43 14.40
C ALA A 3 -3.35 -16.55 13.36
N ASP A 4 -3.03 -17.77 13.81
CA ASP A 4 -3.05 -18.95 12.96
C ASP A 4 -4.46 -19.13 12.40
N LEU A 5 -4.58 -19.09 11.06
CA LEU A 5 -5.84 -19.33 10.37
C LEU A 5 -5.95 -20.85 10.10
N SER A 6 -6.63 -21.58 10.98
CA SER A 6 -6.98 -22.98 10.69
C SER A 6 -8.20 -23.01 9.76
N ILE A 7 -7.97 -23.29 8.47
CA ILE A 7 -9.04 -23.56 7.51
C ILE A 7 -8.95 -25.05 7.13
N GLY A 8 -9.78 -25.88 7.76
CA GLY A 8 -9.78 -27.33 7.53
C GLY A 8 -8.45 -27.99 7.89
N TYR A 9 -8.27 -29.26 7.52
CA TYR A 9 -7.18 -30.20 7.89
C TYR A 9 -5.72 -29.73 7.61
N HIS A 10 -5.47 -28.48 7.26
CA HIS A 10 -4.16 -27.89 7.06
C HIS A 10 -3.84 -26.84 8.13
N ASN A 11 -2.84 -27.13 8.96
CA ASN A 11 -2.26 -26.15 9.88
C ASN A 11 -1.32 -25.24 9.09
N TYR A 12 -1.78 -24.03 8.78
CA TYR A 12 -0.90 -22.98 8.27
C TYR A 12 -0.24 -22.32 9.48
N GLU A 13 0.93 -22.82 9.88
CA GLU A 13 1.72 -22.19 10.93
C GLU A 13 2.25 -20.85 10.41
N CYS A 14 1.77 -19.76 11.00
CA CYS A 14 2.30 -18.43 10.74
C CYS A 14 3.58 -18.24 11.54
N GLU A 15 4.71 -18.74 11.03
CA GLU A 15 6.01 -18.31 11.54
C GLU A 15 6.14 -16.79 11.32
N GLY A 16 6.04 -16.04 12.41
CA GLY A 16 6.27 -14.61 12.38
C GLY A 16 7.67 -14.37 11.83
N PHE A 17 7.77 -13.63 10.73
CA PHE A 17 9.04 -13.38 10.03
C PHE A 17 10.12 -12.94 11.03
N VAL A 18 11.09 -13.82 11.31
CA VAL A 18 12.14 -13.58 12.31
C VAL A 18 13.17 -12.63 11.69
N TRP A 19 13.34 -11.47 12.30
CA TRP A 19 14.10 -10.32 11.82
C TRP A 19 15.64 -10.51 11.79
N GLU A 20 16.14 -11.74 11.89
CA GLU A 20 17.54 -11.99 12.27
C GLU A 20 18.54 -11.94 11.11
N ASP A 21 18.08 -11.92 9.86
CA ASP A 21 18.96 -11.63 8.71
C ASP A 21 19.12 -10.11 8.52
N PHE A 22 20.16 -9.56 9.16
CA PHE A 22 20.44 -8.12 9.28
C PHE A 22 20.39 -7.33 7.95
N GLN A 23 20.70 -7.92 6.79
CA GLN A 23 20.60 -7.25 5.49
C GLN A 23 19.21 -7.30 4.84
N VAL A 24 18.43 -8.35 5.09
CA VAL A 24 17.05 -8.48 4.57
C VAL A 24 16.10 -7.57 5.36
N SER A 25 16.42 -7.33 6.63
CA SER A 25 15.57 -6.57 7.56
C SER A 25 15.37 -5.10 7.19
N HIS A 26 16.40 -4.39 6.70
CA HIS A 26 16.33 -2.94 6.55
C HIS A 26 15.50 -2.48 5.34
N TRP A 27 15.70 -3.10 4.17
CA TRP A 27 14.93 -2.71 2.98
C TRP A 27 13.45 -3.08 3.12
N PHE A 28 13.16 -4.23 3.75
CA PHE A 28 11.79 -4.66 3.98
C PHE A 28 11.08 -3.73 4.97
N ARG A 29 11.76 -3.31 6.05
CA ARG A 29 11.24 -2.27 6.96
C ARG A 29 10.96 -0.97 6.22
N THR A 30 11.87 -0.51 5.36
CA THR A 30 11.66 0.72 4.59
C THR A 30 10.41 0.60 3.71
N ILE A 31 10.26 -0.49 2.95
CA ILE A 31 9.07 -0.71 2.10
C ILE A 31 7.80 -0.76 2.95
N GLN A 32 7.82 -1.50 4.06
CA GLN A 32 6.68 -1.61 4.98
C GLN A 32 6.31 -0.24 5.56
N THR A 33 7.29 0.58 5.94
CA THR A 33 7.04 1.94 6.44
C THR A 33 6.49 2.85 5.35
N MET A 34 7.04 2.81 4.12
CA MET A 34 6.55 3.59 2.99
C MET A 34 5.11 3.22 2.61
N GLU A 35 4.80 1.93 2.57
CA GLU A 35 3.46 1.42 2.28
C GLU A 35 2.47 1.83 3.39
N SER A 36 2.82 1.62 4.66
CA SER A 36 1.97 2.00 5.79
C SER A 36 1.71 3.51 5.85
N MET A 37 2.72 4.36 5.60
CA MET A 37 2.55 5.81 5.49
C MET A 37 1.64 6.20 4.33
N GLY A 38 1.78 5.53 3.17
CA GLY A 38 0.89 5.71 2.03
C GLY A 38 -0.57 5.38 2.37
N PHE A 39 -0.82 4.28 3.07
CA PHE A 39 -2.17 3.89 3.52
C PHE A 39 -2.75 4.86 4.54
N VAL A 40 -1.97 5.27 5.54
CA VAL A 40 -2.42 6.25 6.54
C VAL A 40 -2.77 7.59 5.87
N GLY A 41 -1.92 8.05 4.94
CA GLY A 41 -2.18 9.26 4.15
C GLY A 41 -3.43 9.13 3.28
N MET A 42 -3.66 7.97 2.67
CA MET A 42 -4.87 7.69 1.90
C MET A 42 -6.13 7.76 2.78
N LEU A 43 -6.12 7.15 3.97
CA LEU A 43 -7.24 7.22 4.92
C LEU A 43 -7.54 8.65 5.36
N ALA A 44 -6.50 9.43 5.68
CA ALA A 44 -6.65 10.85 6.00
C ALA A 44 -7.26 11.64 4.82
N THR A 45 -6.86 11.30 3.60
CA THR A 45 -7.39 11.92 2.38
C THR A 45 -8.86 11.57 2.15
N VAL A 46 -9.28 10.33 2.42
CA VAL A 46 -10.70 9.93 2.36
C VAL A 46 -11.54 10.73 3.35
N VAL A 47 -11.06 10.93 4.58
CA VAL A 47 -11.74 11.77 5.58
C VAL A 47 -11.84 13.22 5.09
N LEU A 48 -10.76 13.77 4.51
CA LEU A 48 -10.75 15.12 3.92
C LEU A 48 -11.74 15.26 2.75
N ILE A 49 -11.83 14.26 1.88
CA ILE A 49 -12.81 14.21 0.79
C ILE A 49 -14.24 14.20 1.37
N GLY A 50 -14.49 13.37 2.38
CA GLY A 50 -15.78 13.36 3.07
C GLY A 50 -16.15 14.74 3.62
N LEU A 51 -15.25 15.37 4.36
CA LEU A 51 -15.46 16.72 4.89
C LEU A 51 -15.68 17.76 3.78
N TYR A 52 -15.05 17.60 2.62
CA TYR A 52 -15.25 18.48 1.46
C TYR A 52 -16.62 18.29 0.79
N MET A 53 -17.17 17.07 0.78
CA MET A 53 -18.48 16.77 0.17
C MET A 53 -19.68 17.22 1.03
N PHE A 54 -19.56 17.19 2.36
CA PHE A 54 -20.63 17.63 3.26
C PHE A 54 -20.61 19.15 3.49
N ARG A 55 -21.74 19.71 3.96
CA ARG A 55 -21.88 21.14 4.34
C ARG A 55 -21.01 21.49 5.55
N THR A 56 -19.72 21.66 5.31
CA THR A 56 -18.72 22.12 6.27
C THR A 56 -18.17 23.48 5.80
N PRO A 57 -17.54 24.29 6.66
CA PRO A 57 -16.90 25.56 6.26
C PRO A 57 -15.69 25.39 5.31
N ILE A 58 -15.40 24.15 4.91
CA ILE A 58 -14.29 23.75 4.05
C ILE A 58 -14.76 23.52 2.60
N GLN A 59 -16.07 23.32 2.41
CA GLN A 59 -16.70 23.07 1.11
C GLN A 59 -16.44 24.22 0.11
N GLY A 60 -16.04 23.88 -1.11
CA GLY A 60 -15.82 24.85 -2.21
C GLY A 60 -14.51 25.63 -2.14
N LYS A 61 -13.67 25.45 -1.10
CA LYS A 61 -12.35 26.09 -1.03
C LYS A 61 -11.39 25.45 -2.05
N LYS A 62 -10.99 26.21 -3.06
CA LYS A 62 -10.02 25.79 -4.10
C LYS A 62 -8.69 25.27 -3.52
N SER A 63 -8.23 25.83 -2.40
CA SER A 63 -7.01 25.38 -1.72
C SER A 63 -7.14 23.97 -1.16
N VAL A 64 -8.32 23.61 -0.64
CA VAL A 64 -8.59 22.28 -0.07
C VAL A 64 -8.73 21.25 -1.19
N LYS A 65 -9.38 21.62 -2.29
CA LYS A 65 -9.41 20.82 -3.52
C LYS A 65 -8.00 20.47 -4.01
N ARG A 66 -7.10 21.46 -4.11
CA ARG A 66 -5.69 21.24 -4.48
C ARG A 66 -4.97 20.35 -3.48
N LEU A 67 -5.17 20.56 -2.18
CA LEU A 67 -4.58 19.73 -1.14
C LEU A 67 -4.98 18.26 -1.27
N ILE A 68 -6.27 17.98 -1.48
CA ILE A 68 -6.78 16.62 -1.71
C ILE A 68 -6.10 15.97 -2.92
N ILE A 69 -6.01 16.69 -4.05
CA ILE A 69 -5.34 16.19 -5.26
C ILE A 69 -3.88 15.85 -4.97
N THR A 70 -3.15 16.77 -4.32
CA THR A 70 -1.73 16.55 -3.98
C THR A 70 -1.55 15.35 -3.06
N LEU A 71 -2.40 15.19 -2.04
CA LEU A 71 -2.35 14.05 -1.12
C LEU A 71 -2.69 12.73 -1.83
N CYS A 72 -3.72 12.70 -2.67
CA CYS A 72 -4.09 11.52 -3.47
C CYS A 72 -2.94 11.06 -4.36
N VAL A 73 -2.28 12.00 -5.06
CA VAL A 73 -1.14 11.69 -5.93
C VAL A 73 0.03 11.19 -5.10
N LEU A 74 0.43 11.90 -4.05
CA LEU A 74 1.57 11.52 -3.22
C LEU A 74 1.38 10.12 -2.59
N CYS A 75 0.22 9.86 -1.99
CA CYS A 75 -0.08 8.56 -1.38
C CYS A 75 -0.13 7.44 -2.42
N GLY A 76 -0.79 7.68 -3.56
CA GLY A 76 -0.84 6.70 -4.64
C GLY A 76 0.54 6.35 -5.19
N THR A 77 1.41 7.36 -5.35
CA THR A 77 2.78 7.17 -5.83
C THR A 77 3.61 6.37 -4.82
N LEU A 78 3.51 6.67 -3.52
CA LEU A 78 4.23 5.94 -2.47
C LEU A 78 3.82 4.46 -2.43
N ILE A 79 2.52 4.15 -2.55
CA ILE A 79 2.02 2.79 -2.58
C ILE A 79 2.52 2.04 -3.83
N ILE A 80 2.35 2.64 -5.02
CA ILE A 80 2.80 2.02 -6.27
C ILE A 80 4.30 1.75 -6.28
N VAL A 81 5.12 2.72 -5.85
CA VAL A 81 6.58 2.55 -5.78
C VAL A 81 6.94 1.43 -4.81
N SER A 82 6.31 1.38 -3.63
CA SER A 82 6.54 0.32 -2.65
C SER A 82 6.20 -1.06 -3.23
N CYS A 83 5.07 -1.19 -3.95
CA CYS A 83 4.70 -2.42 -4.64
C CYS A 83 5.72 -2.80 -5.73
N ILE A 84 6.14 -1.87 -6.58
CA ILE A 84 7.10 -2.16 -7.67
C ILE A 84 8.44 -2.63 -7.10
N VAL A 85 8.94 -1.94 -6.07
CA VAL A 85 10.20 -2.31 -5.41
C VAL A 85 10.08 -3.68 -4.72
N PHE A 86 8.95 -3.96 -4.07
CA PHE A 86 8.71 -5.27 -3.47
C PHE A 86 8.68 -6.40 -4.53
N ALA A 87 8.02 -6.17 -5.66
CA ALA A 87 7.93 -7.14 -6.75
C ALA A 87 9.30 -7.43 -7.40
N SER A 88 10.11 -6.40 -7.63
CA SER A 88 11.45 -6.56 -8.22
C SER A 88 12.41 -7.29 -7.28
N LEU A 89 12.33 -7.01 -5.98
CA LEU A 89 13.11 -7.71 -4.96
C LEU A 89 12.69 -9.17 -4.80
N LYS A 90 11.39 -9.45 -4.88
CA LYS A 90 10.91 -10.84 -4.88
C LYS A 90 11.45 -11.64 -6.07
N GLN A 91 11.46 -11.06 -7.26
CA GLN A 91 11.99 -11.72 -8.45
C GLN A 91 13.50 -11.99 -8.34
N THR A 92 14.27 -11.01 -7.85
CA THR A 92 15.72 -11.15 -7.66
C THR A 92 16.09 -12.14 -6.55
N LEU A 93 15.34 -12.17 -5.45
CA LEU A 93 15.53 -13.16 -4.37
C LEU A 93 15.18 -14.58 -4.82
N ARG A 94 14.06 -14.75 -5.56
CA ARG A 94 13.66 -16.03 -6.16
C ARG A 94 14.76 -16.57 -7.08
N ALA A 95 15.34 -15.72 -7.91
CA ALA A 95 16.42 -16.09 -8.82
C ALA A 95 17.72 -16.52 -8.10
N ARG A 96 17.98 -15.98 -6.90
CA ARG A 96 19.23 -16.25 -6.17
C ARG A 96 19.15 -17.38 -5.14
N HIS A 97 18.02 -17.53 -4.43
CA HIS A 97 17.93 -18.39 -3.24
C HIS A 97 16.96 -19.56 -3.39
N MET A 98 16.04 -19.53 -4.37
CA MET A 98 15.06 -20.61 -4.59
C MET A 98 14.79 -20.84 -6.08
N PRO A 99 15.80 -21.29 -6.85
CA PRO A 99 15.62 -21.63 -8.26
C PRO A 99 14.59 -22.77 -8.37
N GLY A 100 13.41 -22.48 -8.92
CA GLY A 100 12.32 -23.45 -9.11
C GLY A 100 11.10 -23.29 -8.20
N SER A 101 11.15 -22.45 -7.16
CA SER A 101 9.96 -22.15 -6.33
C SER A 101 8.88 -21.43 -7.15
N THR A 102 7.61 -21.80 -7.02
CA THR A 102 6.43 -21.19 -7.70
C THR A 102 5.73 -20.13 -6.86
N ALA A 103 6.42 -19.47 -5.92
CA ALA A 103 5.80 -18.47 -5.05
C ALA A 103 5.19 -17.28 -5.82
N GLU A 104 3.87 -17.33 -6.04
CA GLU A 104 3.09 -16.30 -6.75
C GLU A 104 2.90 -15.05 -5.88
N LEU A 105 2.66 -13.90 -6.52
CA LEU A 105 2.31 -12.65 -5.83
C LEU A 105 0.97 -12.83 -5.10
N SER A 106 0.90 -12.38 -3.85
CA SER A 106 -0.31 -12.53 -3.04
C SER A 106 -1.45 -11.63 -3.52
N TRP A 107 -2.68 -11.99 -3.21
CA TRP A 107 -3.85 -11.15 -3.47
C TRP A 107 -3.73 -9.76 -2.83
N SER A 108 -3.10 -9.66 -1.65
CA SER A 108 -2.86 -8.39 -0.96
C SER A 108 -1.99 -7.44 -1.79
N PHE A 109 -1.05 -7.95 -2.59
CA PHE A 109 -0.23 -7.16 -3.50
C PHE A 109 -1.09 -6.51 -4.60
N ALA A 110 -1.96 -7.29 -5.24
CA ALA A 110 -2.84 -6.79 -6.28
C ALA A 110 -3.80 -5.73 -5.74
N LEU A 111 -4.35 -5.94 -4.54
CA LEU A 111 -5.22 -4.97 -3.87
C LEU A 111 -4.49 -3.67 -3.52
N SER A 112 -3.25 -3.75 -3.01
CA SER A 112 -2.43 -2.58 -2.70
C SER A 112 -2.13 -1.76 -3.97
N LEU A 113 -1.75 -2.43 -5.06
CA LEU A 113 -1.50 -1.79 -6.35
C LEU A 113 -2.77 -1.11 -6.92
N LEU A 114 -3.91 -1.80 -6.88
CA LEU A 114 -5.19 -1.23 -7.31
C LEU A 114 -5.59 -0.03 -6.44
N GLY A 115 -5.34 -0.09 -5.13
CA GLY A 115 -5.55 1.03 -4.22
C GLY A 115 -4.70 2.25 -4.61
N GLY A 116 -3.42 2.04 -4.88
CA GLY A 116 -2.51 3.10 -5.35
C GLY A 116 -2.98 3.75 -6.67
N ILE A 117 -3.36 2.93 -7.66
CA ILE A 117 -3.91 3.41 -8.94
C ILE A 117 -5.23 4.15 -8.72
N GLY A 118 -6.12 3.61 -7.90
CA GLY A 118 -7.41 4.23 -7.55
C GLY A 118 -7.24 5.59 -6.88
N SER A 119 -6.21 5.75 -6.04
CA SER A 119 -5.86 7.04 -5.44
C SER A 119 -5.56 8.09 -6.51
N ILE A 120 -4.73 7.73 -7.50
CA ILE A 120 -4.36 8.62 -8.59
C ILE A 120 -5.56 8.90 -9.49
N ALA A 121 -6.34 7.89 -9.84
CA ALA A 121 -7.56 8.07 -10.63
C ALA A 121 -8.55 9.04 -9.96
N THR A 122 -8.70 8.94 -8.63
CA THR A 122 -9.54 9.84 -7.83
C THR A 122 -9.05 11.29 -7.93
N SER A 123 -7.74 11.53 -8.00
CA SER A 123 -7.19 12.87 -8.18
C SER A 123 -7.63 13.51 -9.51
N PHE A 124 -7.72 12.74 -10.60
CA PHE A 124 -8.24 13.20 -11.88
C PHE A 124 -9.73 13.51 -11.80
N LEU A 125 -10.53 12.64 -11.19
CA LEU A 125 -11.96 12.88 -10.98
C LEU A 125 -12.22 14.16 -10.19
N VAL A 126 -11.45 14.39 -9.11
CA VAL A 126 -11.53 15.63 -8.33
C VAL A 126 -11.06 16.83 -9.15
N CYS A 127 -10.02 16.73 -9.99
CA CYS A 127 -9.60 17.84 -10.86
C CYS A 127 -10.73 18.32 -11.79
N PHE A 128 -11.48 17.39 -12.41
CA PHE A 128 -12.50 17.70 -13.41
C PHE A 128 -13.92 17.92 -12.85
N GLY A 129 -14.23 17.46 -11.62
CA GLY A 129 -15.49 17.74 -10.91
C GLY A 129 -15.48 19.04 -10.13
#